data_AF-A0A7R9PS02-F1
#
_entry.id   AF-A0A7R9PS02-F1
#
_cell.length_a   1.000
_cell.length_b   1.000
_cell.length_c   1.000
_cell.angle_alpha   90.00
_cell.angle_beta   90.00
_cell.angle_gamma   90.00
#
_symmetry.space_group_name_H-M   'P 1'
#
loop_
_entity.id
_entity.type
_entity.pdbx_description
1 polymer ?
#
loop_
_entity_poly.entity_id
_entity_poly.type
_entity_poly.pdbx_seq_one_letter_code
_entity_poly.pdbx_strand_id
1 'polypeptide(L)'
;VMEGLFRSLNNLLERFHQSYFFYLQPTTDRYISIGMYMPPLGLLCAALLIKAFGLWLRMQKDPADSAFAPTNQKRDEDDDNLDSFNDKKVEDVHEVDKAEKSKEGERVYSVEQQVVNFSLVPVGVAVLATHVLGVALLSAPRPFTTLGLQWGGLATETSIYVGYLVAALVMILVPLLASSIGGNMESWTLLNIVALLELATLLLAVSMHNFSLALLAAAIYAPPALWMTPAKNRFLSLFQKFLWLLLHPLLLLTIVVSIFTLVTFSELPRDEVLDRSLRATKQALVFAIIDSSVYGNWVFSVATAILTPNWLIFWLVLNSKPHKVKD
;
A
#
# COMPACT_ATOMS: atom_id res chain seq x y z
N VAL A 1 9.17 21.81 -19.76
CA VAL A 1 9.07 20.48 -19.10
C VAL A 1 7.62 20.05 -18.93
N MET A 2 6.76 20.82 -18.24
CA MET A 2 5.33 20.48 -18.08
C MET A 2 4.59 20.28 -19.41
N GLU A 3 4.76 21.17 -20.38
CA GLU A 3 4.16 21.04 -21.72
C GLU A 3 4.64 19.78 -22.46
N GLY A 4 5.94 19.46 -22.37
CA GLY A 4 6.49 18.22 -22.93
C GLY A 4 5.94 16.96 -22.24
N LEU A 5 5.64 17.04 -20.94
CA LEU A 5 5.06 15.96 -20.13
C LEU A 5 3.58 15.73 -20.49
N PHE A 6 2.82 16.80 -20.72
CA PHE A 6 1.45 16.71 -21.22
C PHE A 6 1.38 16.25 -22.68
N ARG A 7 2.32 16.68 -23.52
CA ARG A 7 2.43 16.21 -24.90
C ARG A 7 2.77 14.72 -24.95
N SER A 8 3.68 14.24 -24.09
CA SER A 8 4.01 12.81 -24.01
C SER A 8 2.91 11.95 -23.37
N LEU A 9 2.09 12.51 -22.46
CA LEU A 9 0.88 11.84 -21.97
C LEU A 9 -0.09 11.52 -23.10
N ASN A 10 -0.21 12.43 -24.07
CA ASN A 10 -1.14 12.31 -25.20
C ASN A 10 -0.55 11.53 -26.40
N ASN A 11 0.76 11.60 -26.62
CA ASN A 11 1.44 11.02 -27.81
C ASN A 11 1.56 9.47 -27.77
N LEU A 12 1.10 8.81 -26.71
CA LEU A 12 1.15 7.35 -26.53
C LEU A 12 -0.24 6.68 -26.61
N LEU A 13 -1.29 7.44 -26.91
CA LEU A 13 -2.64 6.92 -27.16
C LEU A 13 -2.83 6.41 -28.60
N GLU A 14 -1.86 6.64 -29.50
CA GLU A 14 -1.92 6.20 -30.90
C GLU A 14 -1.32 4.79 -31.09
N ARG A 15 -2.01 3.96 -31.86
CA ARG A 15 -1.82 2.49 -31.87
C ARG A 15 -0.55 2.08 -32.63
N PHE A 16 0.29 1.30 -31.94
CA PHE A 16 1.49 0.55 -32.36
C PHE A 16 1.95 0.62 -33.83
N HIS A 17 3.13 1.19 -34.04
CA HIS A 17 4.15 0.63 -34.94
C HIS A 17 5.54 0.63 -34.26
N GLN A 18 6.07 -0.57 -34.05
CA GLN A 18 7.44 -1.03 -33.72
C GLN A 18 8.47 -0.08 -33.05
N SER A 19 9.07 -0.58 -31.95
CA SER A 19 10.34 -0.17 -31.28
C SER A 19 10.54 1.27 -30.76
N TYR A 20 9.64 2.22 -31.01
CA TYR A 20 9.74 3.57 -30.41
C TYR A 20 9.48 3.62 -28.89
N PHE A 21 9.00 2.53 -28.27
CA PHE A 21 8.79 2.46 -26.81
C PHE A 21 10.06 2.72 -25.98
N PHE A 22 11.24 2.51 -26.57
CA PHE A 22 12.50 2.82 -25.91
C PHE A 22 12.94 4.27 -26.05
N TYR A 23 12.16 5.15 -26.67
CA TYR A 23 12.52 6.54 -26.89
C TYR A 23 11.40 7.51 -26.51
N LEU A 24 11.72 8.47 -25.64
CA LEU A 24 10.86 9.60 -25.32
C LEU A 24 11.13 10.69 -26.36
N GLN A 25 10.08 11.20 -27.01
CA GLN A 25 10.13 12.36 -27.91
C GLN A 25 9.60 13.60 -27.19
N PRO A 26 10.41 14.28 -26.36
CA PRO A 26 10.01 15.56 -25.76
C PRO A 26 9.87 16.68 -26.81
N THR A 27 10.43 16.51 -28.01
CA THR A 27 10.42 17.46 -29.12
C THR A 27 10.60 16.68 -30.42
N THR A 28 10.08 17.18 -31.54
CA THR A 28 10.11 16.51 -32.86
C THR A 28 11.53 16.10 -33.30
N ASP A 29 12.56 16.83 -32.85
CA ASP A 29 13.95 16.63 -33.28
C ASP A 29 14.85 15.94 -32.23
N ARG A 30 14.31 15.49 -31.08
CA ARG A 30 15.12 14.91 -30.00
C ARG A 30 14.56 13.59 -29.49
N TYR A 31 15.40 12.56 -29.50
CA TYR A 31 15.12 11.24 -28.96
C TYR A 31 15.89 11.02 -27.66
N ILE A 32 15.19 10.62 -26.59
CA ILE A 32 15.80 10.24 -25.31
C ILE A 32 15.59 8.75 -25.11
N SER A 33 16.67 7.97 -25.01
CA SER A 33 16.58 6.53 -24.81
C SER A 33 16.05 6.14 -23.42
N ILE A 34 15.50 4.93 -23.33
CA ILE A 34 14.93 4.34 -22.10
C ILE A 34 15.91 4.40 -20.93
N GLY A 35 17.20 4.16 -21.19
CA GLY A 35 18.24 4.18 -20.18
C GLY A 35 18.43 5.54 -19.52
N MET A 36 18.00 6.63 -20.17
CA MET A 36 18.12 7.98 -19.62
C MET A 36 16.92 8.40 -18.79
N TYR A 37 15.71 7.97 -19.15
CA TYR A 37 14.48 8.41 -18.48
C TYR A 37 13.92 7.41 -17.47
N MET A 38 14.20 6.10 -17.59
CA MET A 38 13.74 5.10 -16.61
C MET A 38 14.42 5.14 -15.23
N PRO A 39 15.69 5.55 -15.06
CA PRO A 39 16.34 5.47 -13.74
C PRO A 39 15.59 6.19 -12.61
N PRO A 40 15.04 7.42 -12.77
CA PRO A 40 14.24 8.06 -11.72
C PRO A 40 13.03 7.22 -11.27
N LEU A 41 12.30 6.61 -12.20
CA LEU A 41 11.20 5.71 -11.87
C LEU A 41 11.71 4.43 -11.19
N GLY A 42 12.81 3.87 -11.71
CA GLY A 42 13.47 2.71 -11.13
C GLY A 42 13.88 2.94 -9.68
N LEU A 43 14.39 4.13 -9.34
CA LEU A 43 14.74 4.51 -7.96
C LEU A 43 13.50 4.58 -7.05
N LEU A 44 12.39 5.17 -7.53
CA LEU A 44 11.13 5.21 -6.76
C LEU A 44 10.58 3.80 -6.52
N CYS A 45 10.59 2.94 -7.54
CA CYS A 45 10.16 1.55 -7.40
C CYS A 45 11.10 0.75 -6.50
N ALA A 46 12.41 0.93 -6.62
CA ALA A 46 13.41 0.29 -5.78
C ALA A 46 13.21 0.64 -4.30
N ALA A 47 12.84 1.87 -3.97
CA ALA A 47 12.52 2.24 -2.59
C ALA A 47 11.36 1.42 -2.02
N LEU A 48 10.30 1.18 -2.81
CA LEU A 48 9.16 0.34 -2.41
C LEU A 48 9.61 -1.11 -2.19
N LEU A 49 10.40 -1.66 -3.10
CA LEU A 49 10.95 -3.02 -3.01
C LEU A 49 11.89 -3.20 -1.81
N ILE A 50 12.77 -2.23 -1.55
CA ILE A 50 13.67 -2.24 -0.39
C ILE A 50 12.86 -2.19 0.90
N LYS A 51 11.80 -1.37 0.98
CA LYS A 51 10.91 -1.35 2.16
C LYS A 51 10.22 -2.70 2.35
N ALA A 52 9.66 -3.29 1.29
CA ALA A 52 9.03 -4.60 1.34
C ALA A 52 10.01 -5.67 1.85
N PHE A 53 11.24 -5.69 1.33
CA PHE A 53 12.29 -6.59 1.78
C PHE A 53 12.71 -6.34 3.22
N GLY A 54 12.81 -5.07 3.65
CA GLY A 54 13.11 -4.72 5.04
C GLY A 54 12.02 -5.17 6.03
N LEU A 55 10.74 -5.06 5.65
CA LEU A 55 9.63 -5.60 6.44
C LEU A 55 9.68 -7.13 6.53
N TRP A 56 10.01 -7.80 5.43
CA TRP A 56 10.19 -9.26 5.40
C TRP A 56 11.30 -9.72 6.35
N LEU A 57 12.46 -9.06 6.34
CA LEU A 57 13.57 -9.39 7.23
C LEU A 57 13.26 -9.16 8.71
N ARG A 58 12.51 -8.08 9.04
CA ARG A 58 12.08 -7.81 10.42
C ARG A 58 11.15 -8.90 10.93
N MET A 59 10.21 -9.31 10.10
CA MET A 59 9.27 -10.38 10.41
C MET A 59 9.95 -11.73 10.70
N GLN A 60 11.13 -11.99 10.10
CA GLN A 60 11.92 -13.19 10.39
C GLN A 60 12.70 -13.13 11.71
N LYS A 61 12.99 -11.93 12.25
CA LYS A 61 13.78 -11.75 13.48
C LYS A 61 12.94 -11.77 14.75
N ASP A 62 11.70 -11.25 14.69
CA ASP A 62 10.78 -11.19 15.84
C ASP A 62 10.59 -12.55 16.59
N PRO A 63 10.59 -13.73 15.95
CA PRO A 63 10.51 -15.01 16.65
C PRO A 63 11.80 -15.37 17.41
N ALA A 64 12.97 -15.03 16.86
CA ALA A 64 14.27 -15.41 17.39
C ALA A 64 14.58 -14.70 18.71
N ASP A 65 14.29 -13.40 18.81
CA ASP A 65 14.55 -12.62 20.04
C ASP A 65 13.63 -13.06 21.21
N SER A 66 12.43 -13.59 20.91
CA SER A 66 11.50 -14.10 21.92
C SER A 66 11.94 -15.43 22.54
N ALA A 67 12.75 -16.22 21.83
CA ALA A 67 13.26 -17.51 22.31
C ALA A 67 14.50 -17.36 23.23
N PHE A 68 15.15 -16.19 23.23
CA PHE A 68 16.35 -15.91 24.03
C PHE A 68 16.13 -14.92 25.18
N ALA A 69 14.90 -14.48 25.44
CA ALA A 69 14.62 -13.65 26.59
C ALA A 69 14.78 -14.46 27.90
N PRO A 70 15.71 -14.13 28.81
CA PRO A 70 15.79 -14.80 30.10
C PRO A 70 14.50 -14.54 30.85
N THR A 71 13.85 -15.61 31.30
CA THR A 71 12.67 -15.53 32.17
C THR A 71 13.10 -14.86 33.47
N ASN A 72 12.81 -13.56 33.60
CA ASN A 72 13.09 -12.82 34.82
C ASN A 72 12.06 -13.26 35.87
N GLN A 73 12.39 -14.34 36.60
CA GLN A 73 11.73 -14.66 37.85
C GLN A 73 11.94 -13.47 38.79
N LYS A 74 10.86 -12.73 39.05
CA LYS A 74 10.80 -11.77 40.15
C LYS A 74 11.20 -12.50 41.42
N ARG A 75 12.36 -12.15 41.96
CA ARG A 75 12.77 -12.46 43.32
C ARG A 75 12.31 -11.24 44.12
N ASP A 76 11.22 -11.41 44.87
CA ASP A 76 10.71 -10.40 45.78
C ASP A 76 11.75 -10.18 46.87
N GLU A 77 12.28 -8.96 46.97
CA GLU A 77 13.01 -8.45 48.13
C GLU A 77 12.06 -7.50 48.85
N ASP A 78 11.71 -7.82 50.11
CA ASP A 78 11.29 -6.85 51.13
C ASP A 78 11.65 -7.41 52.52
N ASP A 79 12.71 -6.80 53.04
CA ASP A 79 13.19 -6.44 54.39
C ASP A 79 12.72 -7.07 55.73
N ASP A 80 13.68 -6.96 56.67
CA ASP A 80 13.63 -6.89 58.15
C ASP A 80 13.47 -8.17 59.00
N ASN A 81 14.58 -8.65 59.58
CA ASN A 81 14.90 -8.37 60.99
C ASN A 81 16.24 -8.95 61.51
N LEU A 82 16.69 -8.26 62.56
CA LEU A 82 17.94 -8.34 63.31
C LEU A 82 18.17 -9.63 64.12
N ASP A 83 19.45 -9.84 64.41
CA ASP A 83 20.05 -10.44 65.62
C ASP A 83 20.57 -11.90 65.66
N SER A 84 21.83 -11.94 66.13
CA SER A 84 22.53 -12.95 66.93
C SER A 84 23.51 -13.92 66.25
N PHE A 85 24.80 -13.62 66.50
CA PHE A 85 25.79 -14.49 67.15
C PHE A 85 26.04 -15.93 66.64
N ASN A 86 27.22 -16.08 66.03
CA ASN A 86 28.39 -16.87 66.50
C ASN A 86 28.73 -18.23 65.86
N ASP A 87 30.03 -18.30 65.51
CA ASP A 87 31.01 -19.39 65.67
C ASP A 87 31.09 -20.59 64.67
N LYS A 88 32.25 -20.60 64.00
CA LYS A 88 33.21 -21.71 63.77
C LYS A 88 33.11 -22.73 62.62
N LYS A 89 34.31 -22.89 62.03
CA LYS A 89 34.99 -24.03 61.34
C LYS A 89 34.58 -24.33 59.89
N VAL A 90 35.45 -24.12 58.90
CA VAL A 90 36.74 -24.78 58.51
C VAL A 90 36.51 -25.99 57.59
N GLU A 91 37.07 -25.86 56.38
CA GLU A 91 37.54 -26.87 55.39
C GLU A 91 36.51 -27.82 54.76
N ASP A 92 36.34 -27.75 53.42
CA ASP A 92 37.08 -28.64 52.52
C ASP A 92 37.04 -28.18 51.06
N VAL A 93 38.22 -28.09 50.45
CA VAL A 93 38.46 -27.79 49.04
C VAL A 93 38.76 -29.11 48.35
N HIS A 94 37.85 -29.63 47.53
CA HIS A 94 38.13 -30.46 46.34
C HIS A 94 36.84 -31.13 45.83
N GLU A 95 36.08 -30.47 44.93
CA GLU A 95 35.24 -31.15 43.93
C GLU A 95 34.52 -30.17 42.97
N VAL A 96 35.25 -29.26 42.31
CA VAL A 96 34.66 -28.40 41.26
C VAL A 96 35.59 -28.33 40.07
N ASP A 97 35.81 -29.45 39.38
CA ASP A 97 36.58 -29.42 38.12
C ASP A 97 36.15 -30.49 37.08
N LYS A 98 35.03 -31.19 37.29
CA LYS A 98 34.53 -32.21 36.35
C LYS A 98 33.11 -32.01 35.83
N ALA A 99 32.37 -31.02 36.31
CA ALA A 99 30.99 -30.76 35.86
C ALA A 99 30.85 -29.69 34.76
N GLU A 100 31.86 -28.86 34.54
CA GLU A 100 31.77 -27.78 33.53
C GLU A 100 32.17 -28.22 32.11
N LYS A 101 32.97 -29.28 31.94
CA LYS A 101 33.43 -29.72 30.61
C LYS A 101 32.43 -30.59 29.83
N SER A 102 31.34 -31.05 30.43
CA SER A 102 30.33 -31.87 29.74
C SER A 102 29.15 -31.07 29.17
N LYS A 103 29.05 -29.76 29.43
CA LYS A 103 27.96 -28.91 28.91
C LYS A 103 28.35 -28.00 27.74
N GLU A 104 29.63 -27.95 27.37
CA GLU A 104 30.11 -27.16 26.23
C GLU A 104 30.15 -27.92 24.90
N GLY A 105 30.20 -29.26 24.93
CA GLY A 105 30.30 -30.11 23.74
C GLY A 105 28.99 -30.38 22.99
N GLU A 106 27.84 -30.01 23.56
CA GLU A 106 26.51 -30.30 23.00
C GLU A 106 25.79 -29.05 22.46
N ARG A 107 26.51 -27.92 22.34
CA ARG A 107 26.04 -26.70 21.64
C ARG A 107 26.49 -26.65 20.18
N VAL A 108 26.64 -27.81 19.55
CA VAL A 108 26.97 -27.94 18.13
C VAL A 108 25.67 -28.02 17.32
N TYR A 109 25.27 -26.87 16.78
CA TYR A 109 24.44 -26.68 15.59
C TYR A 109 23.22 -27.59 15.40
N SER A 110 22.18 -27.38 16.22
CA SER A 110 20.81 -27.41 15.69
C SER A 110 20.31 -25.96 15.59
N VAL A 111 20.75 -25.25 14.54
CA VAL A 111 19.90 -24.19 13.97
C VAL A 111 18.75 -24.93 13.31
N GLU A 112 17.85 -25.47 14.13
CA GLU A 112 16.56 -25.92 13.68
C GLU A 112 15.87 -24.65 13.25
N GLN A 113 15.88 -24.43 11.93
CA GLN A 113 15.21 -23.33 11.26
C GLN A 113 13.75 -23.42 11.72
N GLN A 114 13.41 -22.69 12.78
CA GLN A 114 12.05 -22.61 13.28
C GLN A 114 11.21 -22.21 12.08
N VAL A 115 10.41 -23.17 11.60
CA VAL A 115 9.50 -22.96 10.49
C VAL A 115 8.46 -21.99 11.02
N VAL A 116 8.67 -20.70 10.76
CA VAL A 116 7.74 -19.65 11.14
C VAL A 116 6.42 -19.98 10.45
N ASN A 117 5.43 -20.42 11.23
CA ASN A 117 4.11 -20.77 10.71
C ASN A 117 3.33 -19.48 10.43
N PHE A 118 3.67 -18.81 9.33
CA PHE A 118 2.93 -17.65 8.86
C PHE A 118 1.52 -18.08 8.46
N SER A 119 0.50 -17.42 9.05
CA SER A 119 -0.87 -17.57 8.57
C SER A 119 -1.05 -16.79 7.25
N LEU A 120 -0.66 -17.42 6.14
CA LEU A 120 -0.75 -16.87 4.78
C LEU A 120 -2.19 -16.83 4.25
N VAL A 121 -3.06 -17.72 4.76
CA VAL A 121 -4.46 -17.84 4.32
C VAL A 121 -5.25 -16.54 4.46
N PRO A 122 -5.33 -15.86 5.63
CA PRO A 122 -6.10 -14.62 5.76
C PRO A 122 -5.56 -13.50 4.87
N VAL A 123 -4.24 -13.45 4.65
CA VAL A 123 -3.61 -12.48 3.75
C VAL A 123 -4.03 -12.76 2.30
N GLY A 124 -3.95 -14.02 1.86
CA GLY A 124 -4.38 -14.45 0.53
C GLY A 124 -5.86 -14.19 0.29
N VAL A 125 -6.72 -14.48 1.27
CA VAL A 125 -8.16 -14.19 1.20
C VAL A 125 -8.42 -12.69 1.08
N ALA A 126 -7.73 -11.86 1.87
CA ALA A 126 -7.86 -10.41 1.79
C ALA A 126 -7.46 -9.86 0.41
N VAL A 127 -6.31 -10.30 -0.12
CA VAL A 127 -5.83 -9.89 -1.45
C VAL A 127 -6.78 -10.36 -2.55
N LEU A 128 -7.27 -11.61 -2.48
CA LEU A 128 -8.23 -12.12 -3.46
C LEU A 128 -9.55 -11.33 -3.40
N ALA A 129 -10.07 -11.06 -2.20
CA ALA A 129 -11.32 -10.33 -2.02
C ALA A 129 -11.23 -8.89 -2.54
N THR A 130 -10.13 -8.19 -2.30
CA THR A 130 -9.92 -6.82 -2.81
C THR A 130 -9.87 -6.81 -4.34
N HIS A 131 -9.23 -7.80 -4.97
CA HIS A 131 -9.15 -7.91 -6.43
C HIS A 131 -10.48 -8.34 -7.07
N VAL A 132 -11.22 -9.27 -6.45
CA VAL A 132 -12.58 -9.62 -6.89
C VAL A 132 -13.48 -8.38 -6.87
N LEU A 133 -13.36 -7.54 -5.85
CA LEU A 133 -14.06 -6.25 -5.78
C LEU A 133 -13.60 -5.28 -6.89
N GLY A 134 -12.31 -5.23 -7.21
CA GLY A 134 -11.79 -4.46 -8.35
C GLY A 134 -12.33 -4.94 -9.70
N VAL A 135 -12.43 -6.25 -9.93
CA VAL A 135 -13.03 -6.83 -11.15
C VAL A 135 -14.53 -6.56 -11.20
N ALA A 136 -15.22 -6.60 -10.06
CA ALA A 136 -16.62 -6.20 -9.96
C ALA A 136 -16.80 -4.71 -10.34
N LEU A 137 -15.91 -3.83 -9.87
CA LEU A 137 -15.89 -2.42 -10.27
C LEU A 137 -15.62 -2.21 -11.76
N LEU A 138 -14.73 -3.00 -12.36
CA LEU A 138 -14.49 -2.94 -13.81
C LEU A 138 -15.76 -3.27 -14.62
N SER A 139 -16.57 -4.19 -14.11
CA SER A 139 -17.85 -4.58 -14.72
C SER A 139 -19.03 -3.68 -14.33
N ALA A 140 -18.83 -2.76 -13.38
CA ALA A 140 -19.89 -1.96 -12.77
C ALA A 140 -20.55 -0.86 -13.63
N PRO A 141 -19.99 -0.36 -14.76
CA PRO A 141 -20.67 0.68 -15.54
C PRO A 141 -22.08 0.29 -16.00
N ARG A 142 -22.29 -0.95 -16.43
CA ARG A 142 -23.62 -1.46 -16.86
C ARG A 142 -24.66 -1.51 -15.73
N PRO A 143 -24.38 -2.12 -14.56
CA PRO A 143 -25.34 -2.09 -13.46
C PRO A 143 -25.55 -0.67 -12.92
N PHE A 144 -24.53 0.19 -12.87
CA PHE A 144 -24.71 1.56 -12.38
C PHE A 144 -25.60 2.42 -13.27
N THR A 145 -25.50 2.31 -14.60
CA THR A 145 -26.39 3.05 -15.52
C THR A 145 -27.82 2.56 -15.46
N THR A 146 -28.03 1.25 -15.40
CA THR A 146 -29.38 0.66 -15.31
C THR A 146 -30.07 1.01 -13.99
N LEU A 147 -29.35 0.94 -12.86
CA LEU A 147 -29.88 1.34 -11.55
C LEU A 147 -30.19 2.84 -11.49
N GLY A 148 -29.32 3.69 -12.02
CA GLY A 148 -29.54 5.14 -12.03
C GLY A 148 -30.75 5.55 -12.88
N LEU A 149 -30.98 4.87 -14.01
CA LEU A 149 -32.16 5.06 -14.82
C LEU A 149 -33.44 4.63 -14.08
N GLN A 150 -33.41 3.49 -13.38
CA GLN A 150 -34.57 2.95 -12.67
C GLN A 150 -34.95 3.76 -11.43
N TRP A 151 -33.98 4.20 -10.63
CA TRP A 151 -34.24 4.82 -9.33
C TRP A 151 -34.45 6.32 -9.37
N GLY A 152 -34.02 7.00 -10.43
CA GLY A 152 -34.13 8.47 -10.49
C GLY A 152 -34.11 9.08 -11.88
N GLY A 153 -34.22 8.28 -12.95
CA GLY A 153 -34.11 8.80 -14.32
C GLY A 153 -32.80 9.56 -14.56
N LEU A 154 -31.73 9.18 -13.84
CA LEU A 154 -30.48 9.92 -13.81
C LEU A 154 -29.77 9.81 -15.15
N ALA A 155 -29.11 10.89 -15.57
CA ALA A 155 -28.24 10.88 -16.74
C ALA A 155 -27.10 9.87 -16.55
N THR A 156 -26.62 9.29 -17.64
CA THR A 156 -25.60 8.22 -17.65
C THR A 156 -24.36 8.59 -16.83
N GLU A 157 -23.83 9.79 -17.03
CA GLU A 157 -22.64 10.31 -16.34
C GLU A 157 -22.86 10.51 -14.85
N THR A 158 -24.08 10.91 -14.44
CA THR A 158 -24.43 11.04 -13.03
C THR A 158 -24.59 9.68 -12.36
N SER A 159 -25.24 8.73 -13.03
CA SER A 159 -25.46 7.36 -12.55
C SER A 159 -24.14 6.64 -12.30
N ILE A 160 -23.22 6.71 -13.27
CA ILE A 160 -21.89 6.12 -13.17
C ILE A 160 -21.11 6.74 -12.01
N TYR A 161 -21.01 8.07 -11.97
CA TYR A 161 -20.23 8.75 -10.93
C TYR A 161 -20.76 8.47 -9.52
N VAL A 162 -22.08 8.54 -9.33
CA VAL A 162 -22.72 8.23 -8.03
C VAL A 162 -22.49 6.76 -7.66
N GLY A 163 -22.60 5.83 -8.60
CA GLY A 163 -22.32 4.41 -8.36
C GLY A 163 -20.90 4.16 -7.86
N TYR A 164 -19.90 4.73 -8.53
CA TYR A 164 -18.50 4.64 -8.08
C TYR A 164 -18.25 5.38 -6.76
N LEU A 165 -18.93 6.51 -6.51
CA LEU A 165 -18.84 7.22 -5.25
C LEU A 165 -19.38 6.38 -4.09
N VAL A 166 -20.55 5.76 -4.25
CA VAL A 166 -21.12 4.85 -3.25
C VAL A 166 -20.20 3.66 -3.02
N ALA A 167 -19.66 3.06 -4.08
CA ALA A 167 -18.71 1.95 -3.95
C ALA A 167 -17.44 2.38 -3.17
N ALA A 168 -16.89 3.56 -3.45
CA ALA A 168 -15.76 4.11 -2.71
C ALA A 168 -16.08 4.34 -1.23
N LEU A 169 -17.27 4.87 -0.92
CA LEU A 169 -17.74 5.04 0.45
C LEU A 169 -17.89 3.71 1.19
N VAL A 170 -18.41 2.67 0.52
CA VAL A 170 -18.49 1.31 1.08
C VAL A 170 -17.10 0.74 1.34
N MET A 171 -16.13 0.95 0.43
CA MET A 171 -14.75 0.49 0.61
C MET A 171 -14.07 1.10 1.84
N ILE A 172 -14.36 2.37 2.14
CA ILE A 172 -13.84 3.03 3.35
C ILE A 172 -14.30 2.28 4.62
N LEU A 173 -15.49 1.69 4.61
CA LEU A 173 -16.07 0.95 5.74
C LEU A 173 -15.60 -0.52 5.83
N VAL A 174 -14.92 -1.04 4.80
CA VAL A 174 -14.45 -2.44 4.77
C VAL A 174 -13.62 -2.84 5.98
N PRO A 175 -12.67 -2.04 6.51
CA PRO A 175 -11.91 -2.43 7.70
C PRO A 175 -12.77 -2.60 8.96
N LEU A 176 -13.91 -1.90 9.06
CA LEU A 176 -14.84 -2.06 10.19
C LEU A 176 -15.52 -3.44 10.12
N LEU A 177 -15.92 -3.85 8.92
CA LEU A 177 -16.51 -5.16 8.65
C LEU A 177 -15.47 -6.29 8.74
N ALA A 178 -14.24 -6.01 8.30
CA ALA A 178 -13.12 -6.95 8.29
C ALA A 178 -12.39 -7.05 9.64
N SER A 179 -12.83 -6.33 10.68
CA SER A 179 -12.30 -6.46 12.05
C SER A 179 -12.40 -7.88 12.61
N SER A 180 -13.19 -8.75 11.95
CA SER A 180 -13.30 -10.19 12.22
C SER A 180 -12.34 -11.09 11.42
N ILE A 181 -11.60 -10.59 10.41
CA ILE A 181 -10.90 -11.41 9.39
C ILE A 181 -9.40 -11.69 9.70
N GLY A 182 -8.77 -11.08 10.72
CA GLY A 182 -7.39 -11.46 11.02
C GLY A 182 -6.69 -10.59 12.04
N GLY A 183 -6.89 -10.92 13.32
CA GLY A 183 -6.36 -10.18 14.46
C GLY A 183 -4.87 -10.40 14.78
N ASN A 184 -4.04 -10.87 13.84
CA ASN A 184 -2.61 -11.14 14.09
C ASN A 184 -1.69 -10.12 13.40
N MET A 185 -0.62 -9.77 14.12
CA MET A 185 0.40 -8.80 13.72
C MET A 185 1.09 -9.13 12.39
N GLU A 186 1.37 -10.42 12.22
CA GLU A 186 2.09 -10.94 11.08
C GLU A 186 1.30 -10.77 9.78
N SER A 187 -0.03 -10.88 9.86
CA SER A 187 -0.93 -10.79 8.72
C SER A 187 -0.93 -9.39 8.08
N TRP A 188 -0.86 -8.31 8.88
CA TRP A 188 -0.83 -6.95 8.30
C TRP A 188 0.56 -6.56 7.78
N THR A 189 1.64 -7.08 8.36
CA THR A 189 3.00 -6.88 7.82
C THR A 189 3.13 -7.55 6.46
N LEU A 190 2.66 -8.79 6.33
CA LEU A 190 2.58 -9.50 5.05
C LEU A 190 1.70 -8.76 4.04
N LEU A 191 0.55 -8.25 4.47
CA LEU A 191 -0.35 -7.47 3.62
C LEU A 191 0.32 -6.18 3.11
N ASN A 192 1.10 -5.50 3.95
CA ASN A 192 1.88 -4.31 3.55
C ASN A 192 2.98 -4.66 2.55
N ILE A 193 3.67 -5.79 2.74
CA ILE A 193 4.66 -6.30 1.76
C ILE A 193 3.98 -6.53 0.41
N VAL A 194 2.85 -7.24 0.38
CA VAL A 194 2.10 -7.49 -0.86
C VAL A 194 1.67 -6.17 -1.51
N ALA A 195 1.11 -5.23 -0.75
CA ALA A 195 0.71 -3.92 -1.27
C ALA A 195 1.87 -3.12 -1.88
N LEU A 196 3.05 -3.13 -1.26
CA LEU A 196 4.25 -2.46 -1.77
C LEU A 196 4.77 -3.11 -3.05
N LEU A 197 4.79 -4.45 -3.10
CA LEU A 197 5.21 -5.20 -4.28
C LEU A 197 4.24 -4.98 -5.44
N GLU A 198 2.93 -5.05 -5.18
CA GLU A 198 1.89 -4.82 -6.18
C GLU A 198 1.94 -3.40 -6.73
N LEU A 199 2.14 -2.38 -5.87
CA LEU A 199 2.31 -1.00 -6.32
C LEU A 199 3.57 -0.82 -7.17
N ALA A 200 4.70 -1.41 -6.78
CA ALA A 200 5.94 -1.35 -7.57
C ALA A 200 5.76 -2.03 -8.94
N THR A 201 5.14 -3.21 -8.97
CA THR A 201 4.85 -3.93 -10.21
C THR A 201 3.88 -3.15 -11.09
N LEU A 202 2.84 -2.53 -10.51
CA LEU A 202 1.91 -1.67 -11.23
C LEU A 202 2.65 -0.49 -11.88
N LEU A 203 3.50 0.22 -11.15
CA LEU A 203 4.24 1.37 -11.66
C LEU A 203 5.23 0.98 -12.78
N LEU A 204 5.89 -0.16 -12.65
CA LEU A 204 6.77 -0.71 -13.70
C LEU A 204 5.97 -1.17 -14.93
N ALA A 205 4.81 -1.80 -14.76
CA ALA A 205 3.96 -2.21 -15.87
C ALA A 205 3.39 -0.98 -16.60
N VAL A 206 2.90 0.02 -15.86
CA VAL A 206 2.38 1.26 -16.42
C VAL A 206 3.47 2.02 -17.15
N SER A 207 4.73 1.99 -16.70
CA SER A 207 5.81 2.72 -17.38
C SER A 207 6.14 2.18 -18.75
N MET A 208 5.99 0.86 -18.93
CA MET A 208 6.15 0.20 -20.22
C MET A 208 5.05 0.58 -21.22
N HIS A 209 3.91 1.12 -20.76
CA HIS A 209 2.83 1.62 -21.62
C HIS A 209 2.80 3.15 -21.73
N ASN A 210 3.00 3.84 -20.61
CA ASN A 210 3.00 5.29 -20.49
C ASN A 210 3.94 5.74 -19.36
N PHE A 211 5.19 6.02 -19.74
CA PHE A 211 6.22 6.46 -18.79
C PHE A 211 5.82 7.73 -18.02
N SER A 212 5.23 8.73 -18.67
CA SER A 212 4.86 9.98 -18.02
C SER A 212 3.79 9.78 -16.94
N LEU A 213 2.78 8.96 -17.24
CA LEU A 213 1.76 8.59 -16.27
C LEU A 213 2.37 7.77 -15.13
N ALA A 214 3.27 6.82 -15.43
CA ALA A 214 3.96 6.04 -14.40
C ALA A 214 4.81 6.89 -13.48
N LEU A 215 5.60 7.83 -14.02
CA LEU A 215 6.45 8.71 -13.23
C LEU A 215 5.61 9.63 -12.34
N LEU A 216 4.53 10.20 -12.88
CA LEU A 216 3.60 11.02 -12.11
C LEU A 216 2.92 10.19 -11.02
N ALA A 217 2.42 9.01 -11.35
CA ALA A 217 1.81 8.09 -10.40
C ALA A 217 2.81 7.66 -9.32
N ALA A 218 4.06 7.35 -9.67
CA ALA A 218 5.11 7.01 -8.72
C ALA A 218 5.43 8.19 -7.79
N ALA A 219 5.52 9.41 -8.32
CA ALA A 219 5.76 10.60 -7.52
C ALA A 219 4.62 10.88 -6.52
N ILE A 220 3.38 10.52 -6.86
CA ILE A 220 2.20 10.71 -6.02
C ILE A 220 2.03 9.56 -5.00
N TYR A 221 2.13 8.31 -5.44
CA TYR A 221 1.82 7.13 -4.63
C TYR A 221 3.01 6.59 -3.84
N ALA A 222 4.24 6.66 -4.37
CA ALA A 222 5.39 6.03 -3.72
C ALA A 222 5.77 6.68 -2.38
N PRO A 223 5.87 8.02 -2.24
CA PRO A 223 6.27 8.62 -0.97
C PRO A 223 5.30 8.30 0.19
N PRO A 224 3.96 8.44 0.02
CA PRO A 224 3.02 8.03 1.05
C PRO A 224 3.09 6.52 1.34
N ALA A 225 3.16 5.66 0.31
CA ALA A 225 3.25 4.21 0.48
C ALA A 225 4.50 3.80 1.30
N LEU A 226 5.62 4.51 1.18
CA LEU A 226 6.84 4.26 1.95
C LEU A 226 6.68 4.56 3.45
N TRP A 227 5.78 5.44 3.85
CA TRP A 227 5.58 5.79 5.26
C TRP A 227 4.35 5.16 5.90
N MET A 228 3.53 4.45 5.11
CA MET A 228 2.32 3.80 5.61
C MET A 228 2.65 2.51 6.37
N THR A 229 2.56 2.64 7.69
CA THR A 229 2.58 1.55 8.67
C THR A 229 1.62 1.92 9.80
N PRO A 230 1.01 0.95 10.51
CA PRO A 230 0.15 1.21 11.65
C PRO A 230 0.88 2.03 12.73
N ALA A 231 0.51 3.30 12.86
CA ALA A 231 1.12 4.19 13.84
C ALA A 231 0.52 4.00 15.24
N LYS A 232 1.36 3.99 16.28
CA LYS A 232 0.92 4.01 17.69
C LYS A 232 0.24 5.34 18.04
N ASN A 233 0.70 6.44 17.45
CA ASN A 233 0.22 7.77 17.76
C ASN A 233 -1.05 8.10 16.96
N ARG A 234 -2.13 8.49 17.65
CA ARG A 234 -3.46 8.70 17.03
C ARG A 234 -3.44 9.76 15.94
N PHE A 235 -2.73 10.86 16.18
CA PHE A 235 -2.63 11.96 15.21
C PHE A 235 -1.94 11.51 13.92
N LEU A 236 -0.82 10.80 14.02
CA LEU A 236 -0.08 10.29 12.86
C LEU A 236 -0.90 9.23 12.10
N SER A 237 -1.63 8.38 12.82
CA SER A 237 -2.54 7.39 12.22
C SER A 237 -3.66 8.08 11.43
N LEU A 238 -4.29 9.12 12.00
CA LEU A 238 -5.33 9.89 11.32
C LEU A 238 -4.78 10.63 10.09
N PHE A 239 -3.60 11.24 10.21
CA PHE A 239 -2.95 11.93 9.10
C PHE A 239 -2.63 10.98 7.94
N GLN A 240 -2.04 9.82 8.22
CA GLN A 240 -1.77 8.80 7.20
C GLN A 240 -3.06 8.32 6.51
N LYS A 241 -4.13 8.07 7.27
CA LYS A 241 -5.43 7.66 6.72
C LYS A 241 -6.03 8.75 5.84
N PHE A 242 -6.02 10.01 6.30
CA PHE A 242 -6.51 11.13 5.51
C PHE A 242 -5.71 11.30 4.20
N LEU A 243 -4.38 11.24 4.28
CA LEU A 243 -3.52 11.33 3.10
C LEU A 243 -3.78 10.19 2.12
N TRP A 244 -3.94 8.95 2.60
CA TRP A 244 -4.26 7.83 1.72
C TRP A 244 -5.66 7.94 1.13
N LEU A 245 -6.62 8.48 1.87
CA LEU A 245 -7.98 8.68 1.39
C LEU A 245 -8.00 9.60 0.16
N LEU A 246 -7.22 10.69 0.19
CA LEU A 246 -7.04 11.61 -0.95
C LEU A 246 -6.50 10.90 -2.21
N LEU A 247 -5.81 9.77 -2.04
CA LEU A 247 -5.24 8.95 -3.11
C LEU A 247 -6.17 7.83 -3.59
N HIS A 248 -7.42 7.76 -3.10
CA HIS A 248 -8.41 6.88 -3.69
C HIS A 248 -8.62 7.27 -5.18
N PRO A 249 -8.59 6.34 -6.15
CA PRO A 249 -8.56 6.68 -7.58
C PRO A 249 -9.67 7.64 -8.05
N LEU A 250 -10.90 7.47 -7.56
CA LEU A 250 -12.02 8.38 -7.87
C LEU A 250 -11.83 9.78 -7.27
N LEU A 251 -11.31 9.87 -6.04
CA LEU A 251 -11.10 11.15 -5.37
C LEU A 251 -9.91 11.88 -6.01
N LEU A 252 -8.84 11.16 -6.32
CA LEU A 252 -7.69 11.70 -7.06
C LEU A 252 -8.12 12.23 -8.44
N LEU A 253 -8.95 11.50 -9.18
CA LEU A 253 -9.53 11.99 -10.45
C LEU A 253 -10.31 13.29 -10.23
N THR A 254 -11.19 13.32 -9.21
CA THR A 254 -11.99 14.51 -8.89
C THR A 254 -11.11 15.70 -8.52
N ILE A 255 -10.05 15.49 -7.73
CA ILE A 255 -9.09 16.52 -7.34
C ILE A 255 -8.33 17.04 -8.57
N VAL A 256 -7.78 16.15 -9.40
CA VAL A 256 -7.00 16.53 -10.58
C VAL A 256 -7.86 17.33 -11.56
N VAL A 257 -9.07 16.85 -11.87
CA VAL A 257 -10.00 17.55 -12.76
C VAL A 257 -10.46 18.88 -12.15
N SER A 258 -10.65 18.94 -10.83
CA SER A 258 -11.01 20.20 -10.15
C SER A 258 -9.88 21.22 -10.19
N ILE A 259 -8.63 20.82 -9.92
CA ILE A 259 -7.47 21.69 -10.03
C ILE A 259 -7.30 22.19 -11.47
N PHE A 260 -7.42 21.29 -12.46
CA PHE A 260 -7.34 21.67 -13.86
C PHE A 260 -8.43 22.69 -14.22
N THR A 261 -9.68 22.46 -13.79
CA THR A 261 -10.80 23.38 -14.04
C THR A 261 -10.58 24.75 -13.38
N LEU A 262 -10.06 24.77 -12.14
CA LEU A 262 -9.74 26.02 -11.41
C LEU A 262 -8.65 26.84 -12.11
N VAL A 263 -7.64 26.18 -12.67
CA VAL A 263 -6.56 26.86 -13.40
C VAL A 263 -7.03 27.34 -14.77
N THR A 264 -7.85 26.54 -15.47
CA THR A 264 -8.33 26.88 -16.81
C THR A 264 -9.40 27.98 -16.81
N PHE A 265 -10.27 28.01 -15.80
CA PHE A 265 -11.40 28.95 -15.70
C PHE A 265 -11.26 29.87 -14.48
N SER A 266 -10.09 30.47 -14.31
CA SER A 266 -9.76 31.34 -13.18
C SER A 266 -10.59 32.63 -13.11
N GLU A 267 -11.23 32.98 -14.22
CA GLU A 267 -12.07 34.17 -14.42
C GLU A 267 -13.51 33.99 -13.92
N LEU A 268 -13.96 32.75 -13.70
CA LEU A 268 -15.32 32.46 -13.27
C LEU A 268 -15.47 32.50 -11.74
N PRO A 269 -16.69 32.79 -11.23
CA PRO A 269 -17.02 32.64 -9.82
C PRO A 269 -16.76 31.22 -9.31
N ARG A 270 -16.36 31.08 -8.04
CA ARG A 270 -15.93 29.79 -7.46
C ARG A 270 -17.03 28.73 -7.47
N ASP A 271 -18.28 29.14 -7.27
CA ASP A 271 -19.47 28.29 -7.32
C ASP A 271 -19.72 27.72 -8.72
N GLU A 272 -19.60 28.54 -9.76
CA GLU A 272 -19.68 28.09 -11.15
C GLU A 272 -18.54 27.14 -11.51
N VAL A 273 -17.33 27.41 -11.01
CA VAL A 273 -16.16 26.53 -11.24
C VAL A 273 -16.34 25.17 -10.56
N LEU A 274 -16.93 25.12 -9.36
CA LEU A 274 -17.21 23.86 -8.65
C LEU A 274 -18.24 23.01 -9.40
N ASP A 275 -19.34 23.60 -9.86
CA ASP A 275 -20.33 22.86 -10.65
C ASP A 275 -19.71 22.37 -11.97
N ARG A 276 -18.90 23.20 -12.62
CA ARG A 276 -18.17 22.84 -13.84
C ARG A 276 -17.18 21.71 -13.60
N SER A 277 -16.43 21.73 -12.50
CA SER A 277 -15.45 20.68 -12.19
C SER A 277 -16.13 19.34 -11.91
N LEU A 278 -17.28 19.35 -11.22
CA LEU A 278 -18.07 18.15 -10.98
C LEU A 278 -18.63 17.59 -12.31
N ARG A 279 -19.17 18.44 -13.19
CA ARG A 279 -19.61 18.01 -14.53
C ARG A 279 -18.46 17.43 -15.36
N ALA A 280 -17.32 18.11 -15.38
CA ALA A 280 -16.12 17.65 -16.08
C ALA A 280 -15.61 16.30 -15.52
N THR A 281 -15.65 16.11 -14.20
CA THR A 281 -15.22 14.85 -13.57
C THR A 281 -16.13 13.69 -13.97
N LYS A 282 -17.46 13.91 -13.97
CA LYS A 282 -18.44 12.90 -14.41
C LYS A 282 -18.20 12.51 -15.87
N GLN A 283 -17.98 13.49 -16.75
CA GLN A 283 -17.67 13.26 -18.16
C GLN A 283 -16.33 12.54 -18.35
N ALA A 284 -15.28 12.95 -17.64
CA ALA A 284 -13.97 12.30 -17.71
C ALA A 284 -14.04 10.81 -17.34
N LEU A 285 -14.84 10.46 -16.33
CA LEU A 285 -15.06 9.06 -15.96
C LEU A 285 -15.79 8.28 -17.07
N VAL A 286 -16.81 8.88 -17.69
CA VAL A 286 -17.51 8.26 -18.84
C VAL A 286 -16.58 8.09 -20.03
N PHE A 287 -15.75 9.08 -20.35
CA PHE A 287 -14.77 8.97 -21.43
C PHE A 287 -13.74 7.87 -21.15
N ALA A 288 -13.24 7.75 -19.92
CA ALA A 288 -12.35 6.65 -19.56
C ALA A 288 -12.99 5.26 -19.76
N ILE A 289 -14.28 5.13 -19.47
CA ILE A 289 -15.05 3.88 -19.69
C ILE A 289 -15.26 3.62 -21.19
N ILE A 290 -15.65 4.64 -21.96
CA ILE A 290 -15.82 4.53 -23.41
C ILE A 290 -14.49 4.15 -24.06
N ASP A 291 -13.40 4.82 -23.68
CA ASP A 291 -12.08 4.55 -24.23
C ASP A 291 -11.63 3.12 -23.94
N SER A 292 -11.93 2.62 -22.75
CA SER A 292 -11.62 1.25 -22.38
C SER A 292 -12.46 0.22 -23.14
N SER A 293 -13.76 0.45 -23.23
CA SER A 293 -14.70 -0.51 -23.84
C SER A 293 -14.69 -0.51 -25.36
N VAL A 294 -14.43 0.64 -26.00
CA VAL A 294 -14.47 0.82 -27.45
C VAL A 294 -13.07 0.72 -28.06
N TYR A 295 -12.08 1.41 -27.46
CA TYR A 295 -10.73 1.51 -28.02
C TYR A 295 -9.72 0.56 -27.36
N GLY A 296 -10.13 -0.18 -26.32
CA GLY A 296 -9.23 -1.07 -25.58
C GLY A 296 -8.21 -0.31 -24.74
N ASN A 297 -8.50 0.93 -24.35
CA ASN A 297 -7.64 1.69 -23.45
C ASN A 297 -7.57 1.00 -22.07
N TRP A 298 -6.35 0.80 -21.58
CA TRP A 298 -6.08 0.05 -20.37
C TRP A 298 -6.23 0.86 -19.08
N VAL A 299 -6.27 2.20 -19.14
CA VAL A 299 -6.19 3.09 -17.96
C VAL A 299 -7.34 2.84 -16.99
N PHE A 300 -8.58 2.76 -17.48
CA PHE A 300 -9.75 2.48 -16.65
C PHE A 300 -9.68 1.08 -16.01
N SER A 301 -9.29 0.07 -16.79
CA SER A 301 -9.12 -1.31 -16.31
C SER A 301 -8.07 -1.40 -15.21
N VAL A 302 -6.92 -0.75 -15.39
CA VAL A 302 -5.85 -0.73 -14.38
C VAL A 302 -6.26 0.07 -13.15
N ALA A 303 -6.95 1.21 -13.31
CA ALA A 303 -7.42 2.02 -12.19
C ALA A 303 -8.42 1.25 -11.30
N THR A 304 -9.34 0.49 -11.91
CA THR A 304 -10.39 -0.26 -11.19
C THR A 304 -9.93 -1.62 -10.70
N ALA A 305 -9.23 -2.41 -11.52
CA ALA A 305 -8.89 -3.80 -11.21
C ALA A 305 -7.53 -4.00 -10.54
N ILE A 306 -6.68 -2.97 -10.46
CA ILE A 306 -5.35 -3.06 -9.81
C ILE A 306 -5.16 -1.93 -8.81
N LEU A 307 -5.23 -0.66 -9.24
CA LEU A 307 -4.94 0.48 -8.36
C LEU A 307 -5.94 0.62 -7.20
N THR A 308 -7.23 0.38 -7.45
CA THR A 308 -8.26 0.41 -6.39
C THR A 308 -8.10 -0.74 -5.38
N PRO A 309 -7.91 -2.01 -5.80
CA PRO A 309 -7.52 -3.09 -4.89
C PRO A 309 -6.26 -2.77 -4.08
N ASN A 310 -5.19 -2.29 -4.71
CA ASN A 310 -3.96 -1.90 -4.04
C ASN A 310 -4.21 -0.82 -2.97
N TRP A 311 -4.99 0.21 -3.32
CA TRP A 311 -5.42 1.25 -2.39
C TRP A 311 -6.16 0.65 -1.17
N LEU A 312 -7.07 -0.30 -1.41
CA LEU A 312 -7.84 -0.96 -0.36
C LEU A 312 -6.96 -1.86 0.54
N ILE A 313 -5.95 -2.52 -0.02
CA ILE A 313 -4.97 -3.31 0.73
C ILE A 313 -4.19 -2.39 1.70
N PHE A 314 -3.68 -1.25 1.23
CA PHE A 314 -3.06 -0.24 2.10
C PHE A 314 -4.04 0.34 3.14
N TRP A 315 -5.32 0.53 2.76
CA TRP A 315 -6.35 0.98 3.69
C TRP A 315 -6.61 -0.03 4.81
N LEU A 316 -6.61 -1.33 4.50
CA LEU A 316 -6.68 -2.40 5.49
C LEU A 316 -5.46 -2.39 6.42
N VAL A 317 -4.25 -2.22 5.86
CA VAL A 317 -3.00 -2.10 6.64
C VAL A 317 -3.10 -0.93 7.63
N LEU A 318 -3.49 0.27 7.19
CA LEU A 318 -3.59 1.45 8.05
C LEU A 318 -4.64 1.35 9.17
N ASN A 319 -5.63 0.48 9.01
CA ASN A 319 -6.66 0.23 10.01
C ASN A 319 -6.37 -0.99 10.91
N SER A 320 -5.25 -1.67 10.70
CA SER A 320 -4.78 -2.75 11.57
C SER A 320 -4.17 -2.24 12.88
N LYS A 321 -4.04 -3.12 13.88
CA LYS A 321 -3.50 -2.76 15.21
C LYS A 321 -1.97 -2.61 15.14
N PRO A 322 -1.40 -1.55 15.74
CA PRO A 322 0.04 -1.34 15.75
C PRO A 322 0.78 -2.35 16.63
N HIS A 323 2.07 -2.55 16.32
CA HIS A 323 2.93 -3.46 17.07
C HIS A 323 3.14 -3.00 18.51
N LYS A 324 2.58 -3.77 19.45
CA LYS A 324 2.93 -3.70 20.87
C LYS A 324 4.22 -4.49 21.07
N VAL A 325 5.36 -3.80 21.03
CA VAL A 325 6.54 -4.30 21.75
C VAL A 325 6.10 -4.38 23.21
N LYS A 326 6.16 -5.58 23.81
CA LYS A 326 6.06 -5.70 25.26
C LYS A 326 7.36 -5.14 25.80
N ASP A 327 7.30 -3.94 26.35
CA ASP A 327 8.35 -3.39 27.20
C ASP A 327 8.36 -4.14 28.55
#